data_AF-A0A5B6WY14-F1
#
_entry.id   AF-A0A5B6WY14-F1
#
_cell.length_a   1.000
_cell.length_b   1.000
_cell.length_c   1.000
_cell.angle_alpha   90.00
_cell.angle_beta   90.00
_cell.angle_gamma   90.00
#
_symmetry.space_group_name_H-M   'P 1'
#
loop_
_entity.id
_entity.type
_entity.pdbx_description
1 polymer ?
#
loop_
_entity_poly.entity_id
_entity_poly.type
_entity_poly.pdbx_seq_one_letter_code
_entity_poly.pdbx_strand_id
1 'polypeptide(L)'
;MKLAYITNDSKRKTTYKKRTKGLVKKVHELTTLCGIEACAIIHSPDFDSQPEVWPSNEGAQWLISEFKKLPQLIRNNNMVNQESFLKQSIAKATQQLRKLRKENHQKELKEVMFQSLNGKGIFQSLNAMDLNEVGLLVKQSLKDIDDRVCVLTKASHS
;
A
#
# COMPACT_ATOMS: atom_id res chain seq x y z
N MET A 1 -9.29 -4.40 7.56
CA MET A 1 -9.27 -5.89 7.69
C MET A 1 -7.84 -6.37 7.55
N LYS A 2 -7.33 -7.19 8.48
CA LYS A 2 -5.97 -7.76 8.41
C LYS A 2 -5.94 -8.93 7.42
N LEU A 3 -5.03 -8.91 6.45
CA LEU A 3 -4.79 -10.04 5.54
C LEU A 3 -3.89 -11.06 6.23
N ALA A 4 -4.47 -11.89 7.08
CA ALA A 4 -3.77 -12.94 7.81
C ALA A 4 -4.66 -14.19 7.89
N TYR A 5 -4.02 -15.33 8.17
CA TYR A 5 -4.73 -16.59 8.37
C TYR A 5 -5.71 -16.50 9.55
N ILE A 6 -6.96 -16.96 9.35
CA ILE A 6 -7.99 -16.97 10.40
C ILE A 6 -7.85 -18.28 11.17
N THR A 7 -7.29 -18.22 12.37
CA THR A 7 -7.04 -19.42 13.19
C THR A 7 -8.31 -20.12 13.66
N ASN A 8 -9.38 -19.38 13.93
CA ASN A 8 -10.67 -19.97 14.32
C ASN A 8 -11.39 -20.59 13.11
N ASP A 9 -11.57 -21.91 13.13
CA ASP A 9 -12.10 -22.68 12.00
C ASP A 9 -13.52 -22.29 11.60
N SER A 10 -14.43 -22.10 12.55
CA SER A 10 -15.82 -21.72 12.26
C SER A 10 -15.90 -20.33 11.59
N LYS A 11 -15.13 -19.36 12.10
CA LYS A 11 -14.99 -18.04 11.48
C LYS A 11 -14.31 -18.12 10.12
N ARG A 12 -13.29 -18.96 9.96
CA ARG A 12 -12.59 -19.18 8.69
C ARG A 12 -13.53 -19.76 7.64
N LYS A 13 -14.29 -20.81 7.97
CA LYS A 13 -15.29 -21.44 7.09
C LYS A 13 -16.39 -20.47 6.65
N THR A 14 -16.95 -19.72 7.59
CA THR A 14 -17.99 -18.72 7.30
C THR A 14 -17.45 -17.61 6.39
N THR A 15 -16.24 -17.13 6.68
CA THR A 15 -15.58 -16.08 5.88
C THR A 15 -15.23 -16.58 4.49
N TYR A 16 -14.71 -17.80 4.37
CA TYR A 16 -14.41 -18.46 3.11
C TYR A 16 -15.66 -18.52 2.22
N LYS A 17 -16.77 -19.10 2.70
CA LYS A 17 -18.02 -19.19 1.92
C LYS A 17 -18.52 -17.82 1.44
N LYS A 18 -18.53 -16.81 2.33
CA LYS A 18 -18.95 -15.45 1.98
C LYS A 18 -18.04 -14.81 0.93
N ARG A 19 -16.72 -14.99 1.05
CA ARG A 19 -15.72 -14.43 0.13
C ARG A 19 -15.69 -15.14 -1.20
N THR A 20 -15.83 -16.46 -1.25
CA THR A 20 -15.97 -17.24 -2.48
C THR A 20 -17.15 -16.73 -3.30
N LYS A 21 -18.34 -16.63 -2.68
CA LYS A 21 -19.53 -16.09 -3.35
C LYS A 21 -19.33 -14.65 -3.83
N GLY A 22 -18.70 -13.81 -3.01
CA GLY A 22 -18.38 -12.42 -3.37
C GLY A 22 -17.39 -12.32 -4.53
N LEU A 23 -16.36 -13.16 -4.54
CA LEU A 23 -15.35 -13.20 -5.60
C LEU A 23 -15.96 -13.65 -6.92
N VAL A 24 -16.72 -14.76 -6.94
CA VAL A 24 -17.42 -15.24 -8.14
C VAL A 24 -18.36 -14.16 -8.69
N LYS A 25 -19.12 -13.48 -7.83
CA LYS A 25 -19.97 -12.36 -8.24
C LYS A 25 -19.16 -11.24 -8.91
N LYS A 26 -18.00 -10.88 -8.34
CA LYS A 26 -17.14 -9.83 -8.89
C LYS A 26 -16.50 -10.22 -10.22
N VAL A 27 -16.10 -11.49 -10.36
CA VAL A 27 -15.60 -12.01 -11.65
C VAL A 27 -16.71 -11.92 -12.70
N HIS A 28 -17.92 -12.37 -12.38
CA HIS A 28 -19.06 -12.28 -13.30
C HIS A 28 -19.42 -10.83 -13.69
N GLU A 29 -19.43 -9.90 -12.73
CA GLU A 29 -19.63 -8.47 -13.01
C GLU A 29 -18.54 -7.95 -13.96
N LEU A 30 -17.28 -8.30 -13.72
CA LEU A 30 -16.15 -7.84 -14.53
C LEU A 30 -16.20 -8.39 -15.95
N THR A 31 -16.49 -9.68 -16.14
CA THR A 31 -16.65 -10.27 -17.48
C THR A 31 -17.79 -9.61 -18.24
N THR A 32 -18.89 -9.30 -17.55
CA THR A 32 -20.09 -8.70 -18.16
C THR A 32 -19.88 -7.23 -18.53
N LEU A 33 -19.32 -6.43 -17.61
CA LEU A 33 -19.17 -4.99 -17.81
C LEU A 33 -18.01 -4.62 -18.73
N CYS A 34 -16.94 -5.42 -18.71
CA CYS A 34 -15.74 -5.12 -19.48
C CYS A 34 -15.59 -5.99 -20.73
N GLY A 35 -16.50 -6.95 -20.97
CA GLY A 35 -16.43 -7.85 -22.13
C GLY A 35 -15.16 -8.72 -22.14
N ILE A 36 -14.63 -9.05 -20.96
CA ILE A 36 -13.42 -9.87 -20.83
C ILE A 36 -13.76 -11.33 -20.56
N GLU A 37 -12.87 -12.21 -21.00
CA GLU A 37 -12.90 -13.62 -20.67
C GLU A 37 -12.16 -13.88 -19.34
N ALA A 38 -12.82 -14.55 -18.39
CA ALA A 38 -12.22 -14.93 -17.12
C ALA A 38 -12.83 -16.21 -16.56
N CYS A 39 -12.07 -16.91 -15.72
CA CYS A 39 -12.55 -18.02 -14.91
C CYS A 39 -11.98 -17.92 -13.49
N ALA A 40 -12.66 -18.54 -12.52
CA ALA A 40 -12.19 -18.65 -11.15
C ALA A 40 -12.21 -20.11 -10.70
N ILE A 41 -11.12 -20.56 -10.08
CA ILE A 41 -10.99 -21.88 -9.45
C ILE A 41 -10.59 -21.64 -8.00
N ILE A 42 -11.46 -22.01 -7.07
CA ILE A 42 -11.29 -21.73 -5.64
C ILE A 42 -11.37 -23.06 -4.90
N HIS A 43 -10.30 -23.41 -4.21
CA HIS A 43 -10.22 -24.66 -3.45
C HIS A 43 -9.94 -24.38 -1.97
N SER A 44 -10.55 -25.16 -1.10
CA SER A 44 -10.25 -25.18 0.32
C SER A 44 -9.99 -26.61 0.79
N PRO A 45 -8.78 -26.93 1.26
CA PRO A 45 -8.45 -28.28 1.71
C PRO A 45 -9.28 -28.70 2.95
N ASP A 46 -9.71 -27.74 3.76
CA ASP A 46 -10.35 -28.00 5.06
C ASP A 46 -11.88 -28.10 5.01
N PHE A 47 -12.53 -27.61 3.93
CA PHE A 47 -13.97 -27.30 3.99
C PHE A 47 -14.81 -27.90 2.87
N ASP A 48 -14.26 -28.00 1.66
CA ASP A 48 -14.96 -28.53 0.50
C ASP A 48 -14.12 -29.63 -0.14
N SER A 49 -14.75 -30.76 -0.47
CA SER A 49 -14.08 -31.87 -1.16
C SER A 49 -13.81 -31.56 -2.64
N GLN A 50 -14.54 -30.61 -3.22
CA GLN A 50 -14.40 -30.19 -4.62
C GLN A 50 -14.18 -28.68 -4.69
N PRO A 51 -13.40 -28.19 -5.66
CA PRO A 51 -13.23 -26.76 -5.88
C PRO A 51 -14.52 -26.11 -6.39
N GLU A 52 -14.77 -24.88 -5.97
CA GLU A 52 -15.74 -24.01 -6.63
C GLU A 52 -15.12 -23.52 -7.95
N VAL A 53 -15.79 -23.82 -9.07
CA VAL A 53 -15.34 -23.45 -10.40
C VAL A 53 -16.40 -22.61 -11.10
N TRP A 54 -15.98 -21.46 -11.62
CA TRP A 54 -16.83 -20.55 -12.41
C TRP A 54 -16.15 -20.24 -13.74
N PRO A 55 -16.89 -20.15 -14.88
CA PRO A 55 -18.36 -20.27 -14.99
C PRO A 55 -18.89 -21.71 -14.97
N SER A 56 -18.11 -22.65 -15.51
CA SER A 56 -18.31 -24.09 -15.41
C SER A 56 -16.94 -24.78 -15.48
N ASN A 57 -16.88 -26.08 -15.21
CA ASN A 57 -15.63 -26.84 -15.35
C ASN A 57 -15.10 -26.79 -16.79
N GLU A 58 -15.99 -26.98 -17.77
CA GLU A 58 -15.67 -26.98 -19.19
C GLU A 58 -15.24 -25.59 -19.66
N GLY A 59 -15.96 -24.55 -19.23
CA GLY A 59 -15.63 -23.16 -19.57
C GLY A 59 -14.27 -22.74 -19.00
N ALA A 60 -13.98 -23.09 -17.74
CA ALA A 60 -12.69 -22.82 -17.12
C ALA A 60 -11.56 -23.62 -17.80
N GLN A 61 -11.77 -24.90 -18.12
CA GLN A 61 -10.79 -25.72 -18.82
C GLN A 61 -10.49 -25.17 -20.22
N TRP A 62 -11.51 -24.77 -20.97
CA TRP A 62 -11.36 -24.15 -22.28
C TRP A 62 -10.53 -22.86 -22.18
N LEU A 63 -10.88 -21.95 -21.28
CA LEU A 63 -10.12 -20.70 -21.05
C LEU A 63 -8.66 -20.94 -20.66
N ILE A 64 -8.41 -21.91 -19.78
CA ILE A 64 -7.04 -22.29 -19.39
C ILE A 64 -6.28 -22.85 -20.61
N SER A 65 -6.95 -23.62 -21.47
CA SER A 65 -6.33 -24.16 -22.68
C SER A 65 -5.97 -23.05 -23.68
N GLU A 66 -6.85 -22.08 -23.89
CA GLU A 66 -6.56 -20.90 -24.73
C GLU A 66 -5.44 -20.06 -24.13
N PHE A 67 -5.49 -19.80 -22.83
CA PHE A 67 -4.44 -19.07 -22.12
C PHE A 67 -3.08 -19.76 -22.28
N LYS A 68 -3.02 -21.09 -22.24
CA LYS A 68 -1.78 -21.86 -22.41
C LYS A 68 -1.19 -21.80 -23.83
N LYS A 69 -2.00 -21.54 -24.86
CA LYS A 69 -1.53 -21.36 -26.24
C LYS A 69 -0.81 -20.04 -26.46
N LEU A 70 -1.02 -19.06 -25.58
CA LEU A 70 -0.39 -17.74 -25.70
C LEU A 70 1.14 -17.80 -25.41
N PRO A 71 1.95 -16.98 -26.11
CA PRO A 71 3.37 -16.83 -25.81
C PRO A 71 3.66 -16.51 -24.34
N GLN A 72 4.74 -17.06 -23.79
CA GLN A 72 5.08 -16.92 -22.38
C GLN A 72 5.25 -15.46 -21.92
N LEU A 73 5.80 -14.60 -22.78
CA LEU A 73 5.91 -13.16 -22.52
C LEU A 73 4.54 -12.51 -22.25
N ILE A 74 3.53 -12.86 -23.05
CA ILE A 74 2.16 -12.33 -22.91
C ILE A 74 1.52 -12.88 -21.63
N ARG A 75 1.66 -14.19 -21.38
CA ARG A 75 1.11 -14.84 -20.19
C ARG A 75 1.67 -14.23 -18.89
N ASN A 76 2.96 -13.94 -18.86
CA ASN A 76 3.65 -13.48 -17.64
C ASN A 76 3.51 -11.98 -17.38
N ASN A 77 3.16 -11.18 -18.39
CA ASN A 77 3.18 -9.70 -18.31
C ASN A 77 2.41 -9.14 -17.10
N ASN A 78 1.26 -9.74 -16.78
CA ASN A 78 0.40 -9.32 -15.67
C ASN A 78 0.07 -10.47 -14.70
N MET A 79 0.82 -11.57 -14.76
CA MET A 79 0.57 -12.70 -13.88
C MET A 79 1.08 -12.39 -12.47
N VAL A 80 0.17 -12.39 -11.50
CA VAL A 80 0.51 -12.25 -10.09
C VAL A 80 0.26 -13.59 -9.40
N ASN A 81 1.22 -14.01 -8.58
CA ASN A 81 1.07 -15.17 -7.71
C ASN A 81 1.20 -14.72 -6.25
N GLN A 82 0.99 -15.65 -5.31
CA GLN A 82 1.02 -15.32 -3.90
C GLN A 82 2.39 -14.81 -3.44
N GLU A 83 3.48 -15.39 -3.95
CA GLU A 83 4.83 -14.98 -3.59
C GLU A 83 5.15 -13.56 -4.08
N SER A 84 4.87 -13.26 -5.36
CA SER A 84 5.10 -11.93 -5.93
C SER A 84 4.21 -10.87 -5.29
N PHE A 85 2.96 -11.22 -4.98
CA PHE A 85 2.05 -10.35 -4.22
C PHE A 85 2.57 -10.04 -2.81
N LEU A 86 3.06 -11.05 -2.08
CA LEU A 86 3.62 -10.87 -0.74
C LEU A 86 4.90 -10.02 -0.79
N LYS A 87 5.80 -10.29 -1.74
CA LYS A 87 7.01 -9.46 -1.98
C LYS A 87 6.63 -7.99 -2.22
N GLN A 88 5.66 -7.73 -3.10
CA GLN A 88 5.18 -6.38 -3.37
C GLN A 88 4.55 -5.73 -2.13
N SER A 89 3.77 -6.49 -1.36
CA SER A 89 3.13 -6.02 -0.14
C SER A 89 4.15 -5.65 0.94
N ILE A 90 5.20 -6.46 1.10
CA ILE A 90 6.33 -6.17 2.00
C ILE A 90 7.03 -4.89 1.54
N ALA A 91 7.37 -4.77 0.25
CA ALA A 91 8.02 -3.58 -0.28
C ALA A 91 7.20 -2.30 -0.02
N LYS A 92 5.88 -2.34 -0.26
CA LYS A 92 4.96 -1.23 0.04
C LYS A 92 4.96 -0.88 1.53
N ALA A 93 4.86 -1.88 2.41
CA ALA A 93 4.89 -1.68 3.86
C ALA A 93 6.23 -1.08 4.33
N THR A 94 7.35 -1.58 3.80
CA THR A 94 8.69 -1.05 4.09
C THR A 94 8.82 0.40 3.62
N GLN A 95 8.29 0.74 2.45
CA GLN A 95 8.29 2.11 1.95
C GLN A 95 7.47 3.05 2.84
N GLN A 96 6.27 2.62 3.27
CA GLN A 96 5.45 3.37 4.20
C GLN A 96 6.17 3.59 5.55
N LEU A 97 6.82 2.55 6.07
CA LEU A 97 7.61 2.65 7.29
C LEU A 97 8.76 3.65 7.16
N ARG A 98 9.49 3.64 6.04
CA ARG A 98 10.56 4.62 5.76
C ARG A 98 10.02 6.05 5.73
N LYS A 99 8.86 6.26 5.08
CA LYS A 99 8.20 7.57 5.02
C LYS A 99 7.85 8.06 6.43
N LEU A 100 7.19 7.23 7.23
CA LEU A 100 6.81 7.57 8.60
C LEU A 100 8.03 7.86 9.48
N ARG A 101 9.11 7.08 9.36
CA ARG A 101 10.36 7.34 10.09
C ARG A 101 10.95 8.70 9.74
N LYS A 102 10.99 9.05 8.44
CA LYS A 102 11.47 10.36 7.99
C LYS A 102 10.60 11.50 8.52
N GLU A 103 9.27 11.36 8.45
CA GLU A 103 8.34 12.37 8.96
C GLU A 103 8.46 12.55 10.47
N ASN A 104 8.63 11.47 11.23
CA ASN A 104 8.85 11.53 12.67
C ASN A 104 10.18 12.21 12.99
N HIS A 105 11.26 11.83 12.30
CA HIS A 105 12.57 12.44 12.50
C HIS A 105 12.54 13.95 12.23
N GLN A 106 11.88 14.39 11.15
CA GLN A 106 11.72 15.82 10.87
C GLN A 106 10.94 16.56 11.97
N LYS A 107 9.92 15.93 12.57
CA LYS A 107 9.18 16.51 13.70
C LYS A 107 10.07 16.63 14.94
N GLU A 108 10.86 15.60 15.25
CA GLU A 108 11.81 15.60 16.36
C GLU A 108 12.84 16.72 16.20
N LEU A 109 13.45 16.86 15.02
CA LEU A 109 14.42 17.93 14.76
C LEU A 109 13.81 19.33 14.85
N LYS A 110 12.56 19.49 14.38
CA LYS A 110 11.83 20.76 14.50
C LYS A 110 11.55 21.10 15.96
N GLU A 111 11.20 20.13 16.77
CA GLU A 111 11.02 20.31 18.22
C GLU A 111 12.34 20.73 18.89
N VAL A 112 13.45 20.06 18.59
CA VAL A 112 14.77 20.42 19.11
C VAL A 112 15.18 21.84 18.71
N MET A 113 14.91 22.23 17.46
CA MET A 113 15.14 23.59 16.99
C MET A 113 14.38 24.62 17.86
N PHE A 114 13.08 24.43 18.08
CA PHE A 114 12.28 25.35 18.90
C PHE A 114 12.67 25.36 20.37
N GLN A 115 12.97 24.20 20.95
CA GLN A 115 13.42 24.14 22.35
C GLN A 115 14.75 24.88 22.54
N SER A 116 15.66 24.78 21.55
CA SER A 116 16.92 25.51 21.57
C SER A 116 16.75 27.02 21.42
N LEU A 117 15.81 27.47 20.59
CA LEU A 117 15.42 28.89 20.53
C LEU A 117 14.85 29.39 21.86
N ASN A 118 14.17 28.53 22.62
CA ASN A 118 13.70 28.83 23.97
C ASN A 118 14.81 28.76 25.05
N GLY A 119 16.08 28.69 24.65
CA GLY A 119 17.24 28.70 25.55
C GLY A 119 17.59 27.35 26.18
N LYS A 120 16.92 26.25 25.79
CA LYS A 120 17.29 24.89 26.22
C LYS A 120 18.37 24.37 25.28
N GLY A 121 19.65 24.46 25.65
CA GLY A 121 20.81 24.13 24.79
C GLY A 121 20.94 22.65 24.37
N ILE A 122 20.03 22.16 23.52
CA ILE A 122 19.89 20.73 23.18
C ILE A 122 20.71 20.32 21.94
N PHE A 123 21.25 21.27 21.17
CA PHE A 123 22.06 20.95 19.99
C PHE A 123 23.32 20.12 20.28
N GLN A 124 23.81 20.14 21.52
CA GLN A 124 25.01 19.39 21.94
C GLN A 124 24.80 17.87 21.91
N SER A 125 23.54 17.39 21.96
CA SER A 125 23.22 15.96 21.91
C SER A 125 22.94 15.43 20.50
N LEU A 126 22.98 16.28 19.46
CA LEU A 126 22.71 15.88 18.08
C LEU A 126 23.98 15.41 17.38
N ASN A 127 23.83 14.45 16.45
CA ASN A 127 24.93 14.05 15.58
C ASN A 127 25.12 15.06 14.43
N ALA A 128 26.23 14.94 13.69
CA ALA A 128 26.55 15.87 12.59
C ALA A 128 25.52 15.90 11.45
N MET A 129 24.88 14.76 11.14
CA MET A 129 23.84 14.69 10.12
C MET A 129 22.57 15.41 10.58
N ASP A 130 22.13 15.16 11.81
CA ASP A 130 20.97 15.80 12.44
C ASP A 130 21.17 17.32 12.52
N LEU A 131 22.38 17.77 12.89
CA LEU A 131 22.73 19.21 12.91
C LEU A 131 22.64 19.85 11.52
N ASN A 132 23.08 19.15 10.47
CA ASN A 132 22.94 19.63 9.11
C ASN A 132 21.46 19.73 8.69
N GLU A 133 20.64 18.73 9.03
CA GLU A 133 19.20 18.78 8.77
C GLU A 133 18.50 19.91 9.52
N VAL A 134 18.84 20.14 10.80
CA VAL A 134 18.35 21.30 11.56
C VAL A 134 18.77 22.61 10.87
N GLY A 135 20.01 22.72 10.40
CA GLY A 135 20.46 23.89 9.66
C GLY A 135 19.62 24.18 8.42
N LEU A 136 19.17 23.15 7.70
CA LEU A 136 18.23 23.29 6.58
C LEU A 136 16.85 23.74 7.05
N LEU A 137 16.33 23.20 8.16
CA LEU A 137 15.04 23.60 8.74
C LEU A 137 15.04 25.07 9.20
N VAL A 138 16.14 25.55 9.78
CA VAL A 138 16.32 26.96 10.15
C VAL A 138 16.25 27.85 8.92
N LYS A 139 17.00 27.51 7.86
CA LYS A 139 17.01 28.27 6.60
C LYS A 139 15.61 28.33 5.96
N GLN A 140 14.89 27.21 5.95
CA GLN A 140 13.52 27.17 5.43
C GLN A 140 12.59 28.04 6.28
N SER A 141 12.68 27.97 7.61
CA SER A 141 11.84 28.78 8.50
C SER A 141 12.09 30.27 8.33
N LEU A 142 13.35 30.70 8.15
CA LEU A 142 13.70 32.09 7.87
C LEU A 142 13.09 32.56 6.54
N LYS A 143 13.16 31.72 5.50
CA LYS A 143 12.53 32.01 4.21
C LYS A 143 11.01 32.14 4.34
N ASP A 144 10.35 31.21 5.04
CA ASP A 144 8.90 31.25 5.24
C ASP A 144 8.47 32.50 6.02
N ILE A 145 9.29 32.96 6.98
CA ILE A 145 9.05 34.21 7.71
C ILE A 145 9.19 35.41 6.76
N ASP A 146 10.25 35.47 5.96
CA ASP A 146 10.49 36.55 5.00
C ASP A 146 9.35 36.68 3.97
N ASP A 147 8.93 35.55 3.40
CA ASP A 147 7.80 35.46 2.48
C ASP A 147 6.50 35.98 3.13
N ARG A 148 6.23 35.61 4.39
CA ARG A 148 5.05 36.10 5.12
C ARG A 148 5.12 37.59 5.43
N VAL A 149 6.28 38.10 5.83
CA VAL A 149 6.50 39.54 6.05
C VAL A 149 6.21 40.30 4.77
N CYS A 150 6.76 39.85 3.64
CA CYS A 150 6.55 40.46 2.32
C CYS A 150 5.06 40.56 1.95
N VAL A 151 4.29 39.48 2.14
CA VAL A 151 2.83 39.47 1.90
C VAL A 151 2.10 40.48 2.78
N LEU A 152 2.39 40.51 4.09
CA LEU A 152 1.76 41.43 5.03
C LEU A 152 2.12 42.90 4.74
N THR A 153 3.36 43.18 4.34
CA THR A 153 3.78 44.53 3.94
C THR A 153 3.09 44.97 2.65
N LYS A 154 2.86 44.10 1.67
CA LYS A 154 2.13 44.47 0.44
C LYS A 154 0.65 44.74 0.69
N ALA A 155 0.01 43.94 1.55
CA ALA A 155 -1.39 44.10 1.91
C ALA A 155 -1.68 45.36 2.74
N SER A 156 -0.69 45.93 3.43
CA SER A 156 -0.82 47.18 4.20
C SER A 156 -0.61 48.45 3.38
N HIS A 157 -0.11 48.33 2.15
CA HIS A 157 0.07 49.43 1.19
C HIS A 157 -0.94 49.40 0.04
N SER A 158 -1.96 48.53 0.14
CA SER A 158 -3.11 48.41 -0.77
C SER A 158 -4.35 48.96 -0.08
#